data_AF-A0A835A623-F1
#
_entry.id   AF-A0A835A623-F1
#
_cell.length_a   1.000
_cell.length_b   1.000
_cell.length_c   1.000
_cell.angle_alpha   90.00
_cell.angle_beta   90.00
_cell.angle_gamma   90.00
#
_symmetry.space_group_name_H-M   'P 1'
#
loop_
_entity.id
_entity.type
_entity.pdbx_description
1 polymer ?
#
loop_
_entity_poly.entity_id
_entity_poly.type
_entity_poly.pdbx_seq_one_letter_code
_entity_poly.pdbx_strand_id
1 'polypeptide(L)'
;MMFSEATKNCLPHPENCMLHFPQDMLQFLSIRLVGTPVSKGQMQLYGYTAVRDDRDWMLNYVFNHSRDDPIIVQQDSLIQMMGPKRGIEMSPPVLVELDIRIKSGGSKEDDLGLIDGELIAPFENHGNQSTIILLAIGAHST
;
A
#
# COMPACT_ATOMS: atom_id res chain seq x y z
N MET A 1 39.72 -5.40 -12.40
CA MET A 1 38.37 -5.82 -12.83
C MET A 1 37.76 -4.63 -13.56
N MET A 2 37.23 -4.84 -14.76
CA MET A 2 36.72 -3.78 -15.63
C MET A 2 35.24 -3.57 -15.29
N PHE A 3 34.88 -2.37 -14.88
CA PHE A 3 33.47 -2.01 -14.66
C PHE A 3 32.80 -1.84 -16.03
N SER A 4 31.73 -2.59 -16.27
CA SER A 4 30.93 -2.48 -17.49
C SER A 4 30.19 -1.14 -17.55
N GLU A 5 29.95 -0.62 -18.76
CA GLU A 5 29.09 0.55 -18.98
C GLU A 5 27.73 0.41 -18.28
N ALA A 6 27.22 1.53 -17.76
CA ALA A 6 25.93 1.62 -17.10
C ALA A 6 24.82 1.15 -18.05
N THR A 7 24.39 -0.10 -17.86
CA THR A 7 23.24 -0.64 -18.57
C THR A 7 21.99 0.10 -18.12
N LYS A 8 20.99 0.21 -19.00
CA LYS A 8 19.66 0.84 -18.81
C LYS A 8 18.86 0.34 -17.58
N ASN A 9 19.46 -0.52 -16.76
CA ASN A 9 18.88 -1.19 -15.60
C ASN A 9 19.33 -0.57 -14.27
N CYS A 10 20.20 0.44 -14.30
CA CYS A 10 20.72 1.06 -13.09
C CYS A 10 19.86 2.24 -12.64
N LEU A 11 18.80 1.93 -11.87
CA LEU A 11 17.99 2.88 -11.12
C LEU A 11 18.23 2.65 -9.62
N PRO A 12 18.33 3.72 -8.79
CA PRO A 12 18.05 5.13 -9.09
C PRO A 12 19.27 5.99 -9.48
N HIS A 13 20.51 5.47 -9.42
CA HIS A 13 21.72 6.24 -9.69
C HIS A 13 22.48 5.72 -10.94
N PRO A 14 22.11 6.19 -12.14
CA PRO A 14 22.72 5.73 -13.40
C PRO A 14 24.22 6.07 -13.51
N GLU A 15 24.67 7.10 -12.78
CA GLU A 15 26.04 7.60 -12.82
C GLU A 15 27.00 6.84 -11.90
N ASN A 16 26.47 6.05 -10.95
CA ASN A 16 27.27 5.36 -9.94
C ASN A 16 26.71 3.95 -9.68
N CYS A 17 26.61 3.19 -10.78
CA CYS A 17 26.06 1.84 -10.79
C CYS A 17 26.95 0.87 -10.00
N MET A 18 26.62 0.64 -8.73
CA MET A 18 27.27 -0.39 -7.89
C MET A 18 26.60 -1.76 -8.07
N LEU A 19 27.27 -2.82 -7.60
CA LEU A 19 26.74 -4.18 -7.62
C LEU A 19 25.34 -4.22 -6.98
N HIS A 20 24.33 -4.67 -7.73
CA HIS A 20 22.99 -4.90 -7.18
C HIS A 20 22.97 -6.24 -6.46
N PHE A 21 22.64 -6.20 -5.17
CA PHE A 21 22.31 -7.41 -4.41
C PHE A 21 20.79 -7.63 -4.43
N PRO A 22 20.32 -8.89 -4.34
CA PRO A 22 18.92 -9.16 -4.03
C PRO A 22 18.54 -8.41 -2.76
N GLN A 23 17.43 -7.70 -2.81
CA GLN A 23 16.88 -6.98 -1.67
C GLN A 23 15.60 -7.67 -1.23
N ASP A 24 15.34 -7.64 0.08
CA ASP A 24 14.07 -8.12 0.61
C ASP A 24 12.93 -7.26 0.03
N MET A 25 11.82 -7.92 -0.30
CA MET A 25 10.65 -7.27 -0.89
C MET A 25 9.49 -7.31 0.08
N LEU A 26 8.82 -6.17 0.20
CA LEU A 26 7.55 -6.07 0.93
C LEU A 26 6.38 -6.35 -0.01
N GLN A 27 5.45 -7.19 0.42
CA GLN A 27 4.23 -7.50 -0.33
C GLN A 27 2.98 -7.24 0.49
N PHE A 28 2.01 -6.61 -0.18
CA PHE A 28 0.67 -6.34 0.32
C PHE A 28 -0.31 -7.23 -0.43
N LEU A 29 -0.90 -8.21 0.26
CA LEU A 29 -1.83 -9.16 -0.36
C LEU A 29 -3.28 -8.71 -0.23
N SER A 30 -3.68 -8.37 1.00
CA SER A 30 -5.07 -8.03 1.27
C SER A 30 -5.22 -7.03 2.40
N ILE A 31 -6.34 -6.33 2.37
CA ILE A 31 -6.84 -5.45 3.43
C ILE A 31 -8.07 -6.12 4.03
N ARG A 32 -8.19 -6.06 5.37
CA ARG A 32 -9.41 -6.44 6.06
C ARG A 32 -9.99 -5.23 6.79
N LEU A 33 -11.27 -4.98 6.56
CA LEU A 33 -12.04 -4.06 7.40
C LEU A 33 -12.51 -4.79 8.66
N VAL A 34 -12.22 -4.22 9.83
CA VAL A 34 -12.59 -4.78 11.14
C VAL A 34 -13.43 -3.76 11.91
N GLY A 35 -14.59 -4.16 12.44
CA GLY A 35 -15.34 -3.32 13.39
C GLY A 35 -15.95 -2.03 12.82
N THR A 36 -16.34 -2.00 11.54
CA THR A 36 -17.01 -0.82 10.96
C THR A 36 -18.40 -0.57 11.59
N PRO A 37 -18.78 0.69 11.88
CA PRO A 37 -20.08 1.04 12.47
C PRO A 37 -21.25 0.90 11.50
N VAL A 38 -20.96 0.80 10.19
CA VAL A 38 -21.97 0.61 9.16
C VAL A 38 -22.44 -0.84 9.19
N SER A 39 -23.77 -1.03 9.31
CA SER A 39 -24.47 -2.31 9.46
C SER A 39 -24.02 -3.41 8.48
N LYS A 40 -24.34 -4.67 8.81
CA LYS A 40 -24.06 -5.98 8.14
C LYS A 40 -24.41 -6.10 6.63
N GLY A 41 -24.25 -5.05 5.84
CA GLY A 41 -24.54 -4.98 4.42
C GLY A 41 -23.30 -4.76 3.56
N GLN A 42 -23.52 -4.73 2.25
CA GLN A 42 -22.49 -4.36 1.29
C GLN A 42 -22.19 -2.86 1.39
N MET A 43 -20.90 -2.52 1.40
CA MET A 43 -20.39 -1.15 1.45
C MET A 43 -19.61 -0.85 0.17
N GLN A 44 -19.71 0.38 -0.31
CA GLN A 44 -18.90 0.88 -1.42
C GLN A 44 -17.67 1.59 -0.85
N LEU A 45 -16.50 1.00 -1.04
CA LEU A 45 -15.22 1.59 -0.63
C LEU A 45 -14.53 2.27 -1.79
N TYR A 46 -13.88 3.39 -1.49
CA TYR A 46 -12.97 4.04 -2.42
C TYR A 46 -11.84 4.72 -1.66
N GLY A 47 -10.85 5.22 -2.40
CA GLY A 47 -9.65 5.82 -1.86
C GLY A 47 -8.40 5.06 -2.31
N TYR A 48 -7.31 5.23 -1.59
CA TYR A 48 -6.04 4.60 -1.95
C TYR A 48 -5.25 4.12 -0.73
N THR A 49 -4.41 3.12 -1.02
CA THR A 49 -3.27 2.74 -0.20
C THR A 49 -2.05 2.75 -1.11
N ALA A 50 -1.03 3.48 -0.71
CA ALA A 50 0.20 3.62 -1.47
C ALA A 50 1.42 3.47 -0.56
N VAL A 51 2.50 2.98 -1.15
CA VAL A 51 3.73 2.69 -0.43
C VAL A 51 4.86 3.52 -1.02
N ARG A 52 5.69 4.10 -0.16
CA ARG A 52 6.96 4.73 -0.53
C ARG A 52 8.10 3.94 0.10
N ASP A 53 9.13 3.69 -0.70
CA ASP A 53 10.39 3.11 -0.28
C ASP A 53 11.54 4.01 -0.76
N ASP A 54 12.76 3.62 -0.42
CA ASP A 54 13.98 4.34 -0.76
C ASP A 54 14.37 4.26 -2.25
N ARG A 55 13.67 3.44 -3.06
CA ARG A 55 13.94 3.32 -4.51
C ARG A 55 13.81 4.64 -5.23
N ASP A 56 12.69 5.32 -5.04
CA ASP A 56 12.37 6.56 -5.75
C ASP A 56 11.47 7.51 -4.94
N TRP A 57 11.05 7.10 -3.74
CA TRP A 57 10.15 7.85 -2.85
C TRP A 57 8.79 8.20 -3.47
N MET A 58 8.44 7.66 -4.65
CA MET A 58 7.17 7.90 -5.33
C MET A 58 6.06 6.97 -4.80
N LEU A 59 4.80 7.36 -5.05
CA LEU A 59 3.64 6.57 -4.66
C LEU A 59 3.55 5.28 -5.50
N ASN A 60 3.70 4.15 -4.83
CA ASN A 60 3.43 2.84 -5.40
C ASN A 60 2.07 2.33 -4.88
N TYR A 61 1.01 2.54 -5.65
CA TYR A 61 -0.34 2.17 -5.26
C TYR A 61 -0.51 0.65 -5.18
N VAL A 62 -1.03 0.17 -4.05
CA VAL A 62 -1.44 -1.23 -3.83
C VAL A 62 -2.96 -1.36 -3.75
N PHE A 63 -3.66 -0.27 -3.43
CA PHE A 63 -5.11 -0.11 -3.54
C PHE A 63 -5.41 1.27 -4.13
N ASN A 64 -6.28 1.37 -5.14
CA ASN A 64 -6.63 2.65 -5.75
C ASN A 64 -7.98 2.55 -6.48
N HIS A 65 -9.03 3.00 -5.81
CA HIS A 65 -10.38 3.09 -6.36
C HIS A 65 -10.88 4.52 -6.27
N SER A 66 -11.40 5.04 -7.38
CA SER A 66 -12.02 6.36 -7.38
C SER A 66 -13.41 6.31 -6.74
N ARG A 67 -13.94 7.47 -6.33
CA ARG A 67 -15.32 7.54 -5.84
C ARG A 67 -16.36 7.11 -6.89
N ASP A 68 -16.03 7.30 -8.17
CA ASP A 68 -16.90 6.96 -9.29
C ASP A 68 -16.84 5.46 -9.65
N ASP A 69 -15.75 4.77 -9.26
CA ASP A 69 -15.53 3.35 -9.42
C ASP A 69 -15.15 2.66 -8.09
N PRO A 70 -16.07 2.65 -7.10
CA PRO A 70 -15.81 2.06 -5.80
C PRO A 70 -15.89 0.53 -5.86
N ILE A 71 -15.16 -0.14 -4.97
CA ILE A 71 -15.27 -1.57 -4.77
C ILE A 71 -16.38 -1.90 -3.77
N ILE A 72 -17.19 -2.92 -4.08
CA ILE A 72 -18.24 -3.41 -3.18
C ILE A 72 -17.66 -4.48 -2.26
N VAL A 73 -17.76 -4.27 -0.96
CA VAL A 73 -17.19 -5.17 0.05
C VAL A 73 -18.20 -5.50 1.15
N GLN A 74 -18.01 -6.65 1.79
CA GLN A 74 -18.74 -7.00 3.01
C GLN A 74 -17.84 -6.79 4.22
N GLN A 75 -18.45 -6.50 5.37
CA GLN A 75 -17.71 -6.45 6.63
C GLN A 75 -16.97 -7.77 6.87
N ASP A 76 -15.76 -7.70 7.41
CA ASP A 76 -14.87 -8.85 7.66
C ASP A 76 -14.39 -9.62 6.41
N SER A 77 -14.72 -9.16 5.20
CA SER A 77 -14.17 -9.74 3.97
C SER A 77 -12.74 -9.26 3.70
N LEU A 78 -11.94 -10.12 3.06
CA LEU A 78 -10.61 -9.79 2.59
C LEU A 78 -10.70 -9.14 1.20
N ILE A 79 -10.17 -7.93 1.10
CA ILE A 79 -10.06 -7.19 -0.16
C ILE A 79 -8.68 -7.47 -0.72
N GLN A 80 -8.62 -8.12 -1.89
CA GLN A 80 -7.35 -8.36 -2.57
C GLN A 80 -6.81 -7.05 -3.14
N MET A 81 -5.52 -6.80 -2.93
CA MET A 81 -4.83 -5.62 -3.44
C MET A 81 -4.43 -5.82 -4.91
N MET A 82 -4.28 -4.73 -5.66
CA MET A 82 -4.01 -4.80 -7.12
C MET A 82 -2.58 -5.25 -7.48
N GLY A 83 -1.76 -5.58 -6.48
CA GLY A 83 -0.32 -5.73 -6.65
C GLY A 83 0.35 -4.38 -6.94
N PRO A 84 1.52 -4.11 -6.37
CA PRO A 84 2.20 -2.84 -6.60
C PRO A 84 2.68 -2.74 -8.07
N LYS A 85 2.73 -1.52 -8.62
CA LYS A 85 3.21 -1.26 -9.99
C LYS A 85 4.68 -1.66 -10.19
N ARG A 86 5.46 -1.62 -9.11
CA ARG A 86 6.85 -2.07 -9.04
C ARG A 86 7.11 -2.80 -7.72
N GLY A 87 8.22 -3.53 -7.61
CA GLY A 87 8.65 -4.08 -6.33
C GLY A 87 8.79 -2.98 -5.26
N ILE A 88 8.40 -3.32 -4.03
CA ILE A 88 8.61 -2.47 -2.87
C ILE A 88 9.86 -2.97 -2.16
N GLU A 89 10.90 -2.15 -2.15
CA GLU A 89 12.13 -2.44 -1.44
C GLU A 89 11.87 -2.40 0.07
N MET A 90 12.23 -3.47 0.77
CA MET A 90 12.09 -3.56 2.21
C MET A 90 13.33 -2.98 2.92
N SER A 91 13.69 -1.75 2.55
CA SER A 91 14.75 -0.98 3.18
C SER A 91 14.10 0.15 3.98
N PRO A 92 14.20 0.15 5.32
CA PRO A 92 13.54 1.17 6.12
C PRO A 92 14.15 2.56 5.89
N PRO A 93 13.32 3.62 5.84
CA PRO A 93 11.89 3.62 6.12
C PRO A 93 11.02 3.26 4.90
N VAL A 94 10.06 2.36 5.09
CA VAL A 94 8.96 2.15 4.13
C VAL A 94 7.71 2.81 4.69
N LEU A 95 7.18 3.81 3.98
CA LEU A 95 6.00 4.56 4.37
C LEU A 95 4.76 4.01 3.67
N VAL A 96 3.67 3.85 4.41
CA VAL A 96 2.37 3.43 3.88
C VAL A 96 1.38 4.57 4.12
N GLU A 97 0.91 5.16 3.03
CA GLU A 97 -0.12 6.21 3.01
C GLU A 97 -1.50 5.59 2.75
N LEU A 98 -2.51 6.06 3.49
CA LEU A 98 -3.87 5.53 3.50
C LEU A 98 -4.88 6.69 3.53
N ASP A 99 -5.75 6.77 2.52
CA ASP A 99 -7.00 7.54 2.58
C ASP A 99 -8.10 6.61 2.03
N ILE A 100 -8.92 6.02 2.91
CA ILE A 100 -9.98 5.09 2.53
C ILE A 100 -11.30 5.57 3.14
N ARG A 101 -12.35 5.55 2.32
CA ARG A 101 -13.66 6.10 2.64
C ARG A 101 -14.78 5.14 2.21
N ILE A 102 -15.89 5.19 2.92
CA ILE A 102 -17.15 4.55 2.51
C ILE A 102 -17.99 5.60 1.79
N LYS A 103 -18.33 5.31 0.53
CA LYS A 103 -19.24 6.13 -0.27
C LYS A 103 -20.65 6.08 0.31
N SER A 104 -21.21 7.26 0.57
CA SER A 104 -22.62 7.44 0.88
C SER A 104 -23.40 7.87 -0.37
N GLY A 105 -24.74 7.90 -0.26
CA GLY A 105 -25.60 8.27 -1.39
C GLY A 105 -25.49 9.74 -1.82
N GLY A 106 -24.79 10.59 -1.05
CA GLY A 106 -24.69 12.03 -1.26
C GLY A 106 -23.40 12.48 -1.95
N SER A 107 -22.87 13.61 -1.49
CA SER A 107 -21.62 14.21 -1.95
C SER A 107 -20.40 13.56 -1.28
N LYS A 108 -19.19 13.91 -1.71
CA LYS A 108 -17.95 13.44 -1.06
C LYS A 108 -17.87 13.86 0.42
N GLU A 109 -18.49 14.99 0.78
CA GLU A 109 -18.50 15.53 2.15
C GLU A 109 -19.33 14.66 3.10
N ASP A 110 -20.29 13.91 2.56
CA ASP A 110 -21.16 13.00 3.31
C ASP A 110 -20.55 11.58 3.44
N ASP A 111 -19.39 11.33 2.83
CA ASP A 111 -18.74 10.02 2.86
C ASP A 111 -18.02 9.80 4.19
N LEU A 112 -18.11 8.58 4.72
CA LEU A 112 -17.47 8.24 5.99
C LEU A 112 -15.98 7.93 5.77
N GLY A 113 -15.10 8.74 6.33
CA GLY A 113 -13.66 8.43 6.39
C GLY A 113 -13.39 7.24 7.32
N LEU A 114 -12.82 6.16 6.78
CA LEU A 114 -12.42 5.00 7.58
C LEU A 114 -11.00 5.16 8.13
N ILE A 115 -10.09 5.65 7.30
CA ILE A 115 -8.72 5.96 7.68
C ILE A 115 -8.21 7.08 6.78
N ASP A 116 -7.47 8.00 7.38
CA ASP A 116 -6.71 9.06 6.72
C ASP A 116 -5.42 9.22 7.52
N GLY A 117 -4.29 8.80 6.95
CA GLY A 117 -3.01 8.88 7.64
C GLY A 117 -1.89 8.10 6.98
N GLU A 118 -0.77 8.04 7.71
CA GLU A 118 0.46 7.39 7.31
C GLU A 118 1.00 6.50 8.43
N LEU A 119 1.66 5.41 8.06
CA LEU A 119 2.39 4.57 9.00
C LEU A 119 3.72 4.12 8.41
N ILE A 120 4.70 3.89 9.27
CA ILE A 120 5.95 3.24 8.89
C ILE A 120 5.73 1.73 8.97
N ALA A 121 5.98 1.02 7.88
CA ALA A 121 5.85 -0.43 7.88
C ALA A 121 6.83 -1.03 8.90
N PRO A 122 6.38 -1.96 9.76
CA PRO A 122 7.24 -2.60 10.74
C PRO A 122 8.34 -3.39 10.01
N PHE A 123 9.59 -3.09 10.35
CA PHE A 123 10.75 -3.82 9.85
C PHE A 123 11.19 -4.84 10.91
N GLU A 124 10.95 -6.12 10.66
CA GLU A 124 11.58 -7.18 11.42
C GLU A 124 12.62 -7.87 10.54
N ASN A 125 13.89 -7.77 10.95
CA ASN A 125 15.02 -8.30 10.19
C ASN A 125 15.12 -9.82 10.37
N HIS A 126 14.26 -10.57 9.71
CA HIS A 126 14.35 -12.04 9.60
C HIS A 126 14.95 -12.35 8.24
N GLY A 127 16.29 -12.35 8.15
CA GLY A 127 17.04 -12.29 6.89
C GLY A 127 16.47 -13.10 5.70
N ASN A 128 16.57 -12.52 4.50
CA ASN A 128 16.23 -13.12 3.20
C ASN A 128 14.81 -13.70 3.11
N GLN A 129 13.81 -13.08 3.75
CA GLN A 129 12.41 -13.48 3.63
C GLN A 129 11.55 -12.27 3.23
N SER A 130 10.77 -12.42 2.16
CA SER A 130 9.73 -11.45 1.82
C SER A 130 8.75 -11.32 2.98
N THR A 131 8.51 -10.10 3.44
CA THR A 131 7.52 -9.84 4.49
C THR A 131 6.16 -9.59 3.86
N ILE A 132 5.14 -10.24 4.41
CA ILE A 132 3.74 -10.08 4.01
C ILE A 132 3.04 -9.29 5.10
N ILE A 133 2.45 -8.16 4.76
CA ILE A 133 1.64 -7.37 5.69
C ILE A 133 0.16 -7.54 5.37
N LEU A 134 -0.61 -7.93 6.40
CA LEU A 134 -2.07 -7.83 6.41
C LEU A 134 -2.45 -6.53 7.12
N LEU A 135 -3.07 -5.60 6.39
CA LEU A 135 -3.57 -4.36 6.97
C LEU A 135 -4.98 -4.59 7.51
N ALA A 136 -5.15 -4.42 8.82
CA ALA A 136 -6.46 -4.39 9.47
C ALA A 136 -6.86 -2.94 9.74
N ILE A 137 -7.92 -2.47 9.08
CA ILE A 137 -8.41 -1.10 9.20
C ILE A 137 -9.69 -1.15 10.03
N GLY A 138 -9.67 -0.49 11.19
CA GLY A 138 -10.84 -0.34 12.05
C GLY A 138 -11.25 1.12 12.16
N ALA A 139 -12.55 1.36 12.22
CA ALA A 139 -13.09 2.67 12.53
C ALA A 139 -12.94 2.91 14.04
N HIS A 140 -12.22 3.96 14.43
CA HIS A 140 -12.29 4.46 15.80
C HIS A 140 -13.65 5.16 15.97
N SER A 141 -14.53 4.58 16.80
CA SER A 141 -15.68 5.31 17.34
C SER A 141 -15.16 6.34 18.34
N THR A 142 -15.11 7.61 17.92
CA THR A 142 -14.97 8.76 18.84
C THR A 142 -16.30 9.05 19.53
#